data_AF-A0A3C1MXL5-F1
#
_entry.id   AF-A0A3C1MXL5-F1
#
_cell.length_a   1.000
_cell.length_b   1.000
_cell.length_c   1.000
_cell.angle_alpha   90.00
_cell.angle_beta   90.00
_cell.angle_gamma   90.00
#
_symmetry.space_group_name_H-M   'P 1'
#
loop_
_entity.id
_entity.type
_entity.pdbx_description
1 polymer ?
#
loop_
_entity_poly.entity_id
_entity_poly.type
_entity_poly.pdbx_seq_one_letter_code
_entity_poly.pdbx_strand_id
1 'polypeptide(L)' 'MSALFETEAYFRPMHEDDLEVVAAIDYAAYPFPWTRGNFGDSIASGYSCWVYQHDEFILGYAVM' A
#
# COMPACT_ATOMS: atom_id res chain seq x y z
N MET A 1 -6.01 -1.35 34.62
CA MET A 1 -5.88 -2.10 33.35
C MET A 1 -6.58 -1.30 32.27
N SER A 2 -5.84 -0.63 31.40
CA SER A 2 -6.39 0.00 30.19
C SER A 2 -5.42 -0.30 29.05
N ALA A 3 -5.78 -1.26 28.19
CA ALA A 3 -5.11 -1.45 26.92
C ALA A 3 -5.73 -0.43 25.95
N LEU A 4 -5.08 0.72 25.80
CA LEU A 4 -5.31 1.57 24.64
C LEU A 4 -4.57 0.88 23.50
N PHE A 5 -5.29 0.40 22.50
CA PHE A 5 -4.69 0.03 21.22
C PHE A 5 -4.21 1.34 20.58
N GLU A 6 -2.96 1.73 20.84
CA GLU A 6 -2.26 2.68 19.98
C GLU A 6 -1.91 1.92 18.71
N THR A 7 -2.81 1.91 17.73
CA THR A 7 -2.46 1.36 16.41
C THR A 7 -1.57 2.38 15.72
N GLU A 8 -0.27 2.35 15.98
CA GLU A 8 0.67 3.18 15.21
C GLU A 8 0.70 2.74 13.75
N ALA A 9 0.95 3.69 12.84
CA ALA A 9 1.07 3.38 11.44
C ALA A 9 2.41 2.68 11.14
N TYR A 10 2.39 1.59 10.38
CA TYR A 10 3.55 0.73 10.13
C TYR A 10 3.67 0.32 8.66
N PHE A 11 4.88 -0.06 8.25
CA PHE A 11 5.11 -0.64 6.92
C PHE A 11 4.93 -2.15 6.94
N ARG A 12 4.26 -2.68 5.92
CA ARG A 12 4.20 -4.13 5.66
C ARG A 12 4.30 -4.42 4.16
N PRO A 13 4.65 -5.67 3.76
CA PRO A 13 4.59 -6.07 2.37
C PRO A 13 3.20 -5.81 1.76
N MET A 14 3.20 -5.33 0.53
CA MET A 14 1.99 -5.18 -0.29
C MET A 14 1.49 -6.56 -0.73
N HIS A 15 0.18 -6.78 -0.67
CA HIS A 15 -0.50 -7.98 -1.13
C HIS A 15 -1.43 -7.67 -2.31
N GLU A 16 -1.86 -8.69 -3.06
CA GLU A 16 -2.74 -8.49 -4.22
C GLU A 16 -4.08 -7.81 -3.86
N ASP A 17 -4.58 -8.01 -2.65
CA ASP A 17 -5.82 -7.41 -2.17
C ASP A 17 -5.68 -5.89 -1.92
N ASP A 18 -4.46 -5.39 -1.78
CA ASP A 18 -4.19 -3.95 -1.59
C ASP A 18 -4.22 -3.18 -2.91
N LEU A 19 -4.13 -3.87 -4.06
CA LEU A 19 -3.84 -3.24 -5.35
C LEU A 19 -4.90 -2.23 -5.79
N GLU A 20 -6.17 -2.46 -5.45
CA GLU A 20 -7.24 -1.49 -5.73
C GLU A 20 -7.04 -0.19 -4.94
N VAL A 21 -6.70 -0.30 -3.65
CA VAL A 21 -6.48 0.84 -2.77
C VAL A 21 -5.22 1.59 -3.17
N VAL A 22 -4.13 0.88 -3.44
CA VAL A 22 -2.85 1.46 -3.86
C VAL A 22 -2.98 2.18 -5.21
N ALA A 23 -3.67 1.58 -6.18
CA ALA A 23 -3.93 2.24 -7.47
C ALA A 23 -4.79 3.50 -7.31
N ALA A 24 -5.77 3.49 -6.40
CA ALA A 24 -6.57 4.69 -6.10
C ALA A 24 -5.73 5.80 -5.43
N ILE A 25 -4.82 5.45 -4.52
CA ILE A 25 -3.87 6.40 -3.92
C ILE A 25 -3.00 7.02 -5.02
N ASP A 26 -2.46 6.19 -5.92
CA ASP A 26 -1.59 6.66 -6.98
C ASP A 26 -2.29 7.58 -7.97
N TYR A 27 -3.53 7.22 -8.35
CA TYR A 27 -4.41 8.04 -9.17
C TYR A 27 -4.65 9.44 -8.56
N ALA A 28 -4.76 9.53 -7.24
CA ALA A 28 -4.94 10.80 -6.55
C ALA A 28 -3.62 11.59 -6.41
N ALA A 29 -2.48 10.91 -6.33
CA ALA A 29 -1.19 11.52 -6.05
C ALA A 29 -0.47 12.05 -7.29
N TYR A 30 -0.66 11.44 -8.46
CA TYR A 30 0.13 11.75 -9.66
C TYR A 30 -0.70 12.02 -10.91
N PRO A 31 -0.23 12.94 -11.80
CA PRO A 31 -0.90 13.22 -13.08
C PRO A 31 -0.77 12.10 -14.12
N PHE A 32 0.15 11.15 -13.91
CA PHE A 32 0.38 9.99 -14.77
C PHE A 32 0.47 8.72 -13.91
N PRO A 33 -0.66 8.24 -13.39
CA PRO A 33 -0.66 7.20 -12.38
C PRO A 33 -0.34 5.82 -12.98
N TRP A 34 0.30 5.02 -12.16
CA TRP A 34 0.42 3.58 -12.33
C TRP A 34 -0.96 2.93 -12.19
N THR A 35 -1.15 1.88 -12.97
CA THR A 35 -2.36 1.06 -12.93
C THR A 35 -2.22 -0.05 -11.89
N ARG A 36 -3.34 -0.64 -11.49
CA ARG A 36 -3.39 -1.89 -10.72
C ARG A 36 -2.47 -2.98 -11.30
N GLY A 37 -2.38 -3.06 -12.63
CA GLY A 37 -1.50 -3.99 -13.34
C GLY A 37 -0.02 -3.73 -13.06
N ASN A 38 0.42 -2.47 -13.07
CA ASN A 38 1.83 -2.12 -12.81
C ASN A 38 2.28 -2.55 -11.41
N PHE A 39 1.41 -2.38 -10.40
CA PHE A 39 1.68 -2.82 -9.04
C PHE A 39 1.68 -4.36 -8.93
N GLY A 40 0.70 -5.04 -9.54
CA GLY A 40 0.64 -6.50 -9.58
C GLY A 40 1.87 -7.13 -10.26
N ASP A 41 2.29 -6.57 -11.39
CA ASP A 41 3.48 -7.01 -12.12
C ASP A 41 4.75 -6.80 -11.28
N SER A 42 4.80 -5.74 -10.47
CA SER A 42 5.92 -5.45 -9.57
C SER A 42 6.02 -6.50 -8.46
N ILE A 43 4.89 -6.88 -7.85
CA ILE A 43 4.83 -8.00 -6.88
C ILE A 43 5.28 -9.31 -7.54
N ALA A 44 4.72 -9.62 -8.71
CA ALA A 44 5.02 -10.87 -9.44
C ALA A 44 6.49 -10.95 -9.88
N SER A 45 7.11 -9.81 -10.18
CA SER A 45 8.53 -9.71 -10.55
C SER A 45 9.48 -9.73 -9.35
N GLY A 46 8.95 -9.77 -8.12
CA GLY A 46 9.75 -9.83 -6.90
C GLY A 46 10.34 -8.49 -6.46
N TYR A 47 9.82 -7.36 -6.94
CA TYR A 47 10.22 -6.04 -6.45
C TYR A 47 9.80 -5.85 -4.99
N SER A 48 10.51 -4.96 -4.31
CA SER A 48 10.24 -4.64 -2.91
C SER A 48 9.02 -3.72 -2.82
N CYS A 49 7.84 -4.30 -2.65
CA CYS A 49 6.56 -3.59 -2.62
C CYS A 49 6.00 -3.51 -1.20
N TRP A 50 5.69 -2.29 -0.73
CA TRP A 50 5.27 -2.01 0.63
C TRP A 50 4.04 -1.11 0.68
N VAL A 51 3.24 -1.27 1.72
CA VAL A 51 2.18 -0.32 2.11
C VAL A 51 2.44 0.23 3.50
N TYR A 52 2.08 1.50 3.71
CA TYR A 52 2.05 2.15 5.01
C TYR A 52 0.62 2.08 5.55
N GLN A 53 0.39 1.27 6.59
CA GLN A 53 -0.93 0.94 7.10
C GLN A 53 -1.14 1.52 8.50
N HIS A 54 -2.35 2.01 8.75
CA HIS A 54 -2.86 2.41 10.07
C HIS A 54 -4.25 1.79 10.25
N ASP A 55 -4.43 0.90 11.23
CA ASP A 55 -5.63 0.06 11.36
C ASP A 55 -5.95 -0.68 10.04
N GLU A 56 -7.12 -0.45 9.44
CA GLU A 56 -7.55 -1.02 8.16
C GLU A 56 -7.27 -0.09 6.97
N PHE A 57 -6.67 1.08 7.21
CA PHE A 57 -6.42 2.09 6.20
C PHE A 57 -4.99 2.00 5.66
N ILE A 58 -4.87 2.03 4.33
CA ILE A 58 -3.59 2.21 3.66
C ILE A 58 -3.42 3.71 3.39
N LEU A 59 -2.37 4.28 3.97
CA LEU A 59 -2.07 5.71 3.88
C LEU A 59 -1.09 6.02 2.75
N GLY A 60 -0.37 5.02 2.27
CA GLY A 60 0.63 5.18 1.21
C GLY A 60 1.28 3.86 0.84
N TYR A 61 2.19 3.92 -0.13
CA TYR A 61 2.87 2.75 -0.67
C TYR A 61 4.31 3.09 -1.09
N ALA A 62 5.13 2.07 -1.31
CA ALA A 62 6.46 2.19 -1.91
C ALA A 62 6.78 0.98 -2.80
N VAL A 63 7.47 1.21 -3.91
CA VAL A 63 8.01 0.18 -4.81
C VAL A 63 9.48 0.51 -5.07
N MET A 64 10.40 -0.45 -4.88
CA MET A 64 11.86 -0.29 -5.06
C MET A 64 12.47 -1.41 -5.87
#